data_AF-A0AAD8Z6N0-F1
#
_entry.id   AF-A0AAD8Z6N0-F1
#
_cell.length_a   1.000
_cell.length_b   1.000
_cell.length_c   1.000
_cell.angle_alpha   90.00
_cell.angle_beta   90.00
_cell.angle_gamma   90.00
#
_symmetry.space_group_name_H-M   'P 1'
#
loop_
_entity.id
_entity.type
_entity.pdbx_description
1 polymer ?
#
loop_
_entity_poly.entity_id
_entity_poly.type
_entity_poly.pdbx_seq_one_letter_code
_entity_poly.pdbx_strand_id
1 'polypeptide(L)'
;MLLTDDSTVIFRVRGMLDFSCQLDISNEKQGQSAITRCFEGLRSKISSESLVFLVCNSPVLLWPNKGLQSTVEHLTEETPCRDIHQYITVEDGGSKKASKKKERKDASVVNLKLLMEVTEAGDGSAPSLCVLTRRQHCARMPVSVDCVLSANGFDPLQTVCRGLVGALRRQLLDMEDAVLRHRKGSSLLAPQAFHFPLPTPGNLITVVYPAGVAESQLLSLSVCSLQLWCSSEFSVFFTQVLHRKYGLPSDRPYFRRANAFHFPDEPYRDGYLRNPHAHLTPPSMEDSKVGTWDS
;
A
#
# COMPACT_ATOMS: atom_id res chain seq x y z
N MET A 1 -1.38 4.05 17.76
CA MET A 1 -2.42 5.06 17.53
C MET A 1 -1.88 6.07 16.53
N LEU A 2 -2.53 6.31 15.39
CA LEU A 2 -2.15 7.41 14.49
C LEU A 2 -2.62 8.72 15.12
N LEU A 3 -1.71 9.67 15.30
CA LEU A 3 -2.07 11.05 15.62
C LEU A 3 -2.31 11.77 14.29
N THR A 4 -3.55 11.78 13.84
CA THR A 4 -3.99 12.53 12.66
C THR A 4 -4.70 13.81 13.09
N ASP A 5 -4.50 14.89 12.32
CA ASP A 5 -5.30 16.10 12.46
C ASP A 5 -6.75 15.82 12.02
N ASP A 6 -7.73 16.56 12.57
CA ASP A 6 -9.17 16.42 12.29
C ASP A 6 -9.51 16.60 10.80
N SER A 7 -8.58 17.19 10.04
CA SER A 7 -8.68 17.41 8.60
C SER A 7 -8.07 16.29 7.74
N THR A 8 -7.40 15.30 8.32
CA THR A 8 -6.65 14.29 7.54
C THR A 8 -7.56 13.18 7.02
N VAL A 9 -7.44 12.86 5.73
CA VAL A 9 -8.13 11.74 5.06
C VAL A 9 -7.09 10.75 4.54
N ILE A 10 -7.29 9.45 4.80
CA ILE A 10 -6.42 8.38 4.30
C ILE A 10 -7.10 7.73 3.09
N PHE A 11 -6.49 7.86 1.92
CA PHE A 11 -6.90 7.15 0.72
C PHE A 11 -6.14 5.83 0.63
N ARG A 12 -6.86 4.73 0.44
CA ARG A 12 -6.28 3.38 0.35
C ARG A 12 -6.73 2.68 -0.93
N VAL A 13 -5.80 2.50 -1.87
CA VAL A 13 -6.04 1.79 -3.13
C VAL A 13 -5.61 0.33 -2.99
N ARG A 14 -6.55 -0.60 -3.21
CA ARG A 14 -6.29 -2.04 -3.22
C ARG A 14 -6.62 -2.65 -4.57
N GLY A 15 -5.84 -3.63 -5.00
CA GLY A 15 -6.12 -4.36 -6.23
C GLY A 15 -5.12 -5.45 -6.53
N MET A 16 -5.33 -6.12 -7.66
CA MET A 16 -4.52 -7.24 -8.12
C MET A 16 -4.03 -6.96 -9.52
N LEU A 17 -2.74 -7.17 -9.75
CA LEU A 17 -2.12 -7.07 -11.06
C LEU A 17 -1.52 -8.41 -11.45
N ASP A 18 -1.75 -8.84 -12.68
CA ASP A 18 -1.21 -10.08 -13.20
C ASP A 18 0.26 -9.90 -13.63
N PHE A 19 1.16 -10.54 -12.90
CA PHE A 19 2.56 -10.66 -13.29
C PHE A 19 2.79 -12.00 -13.98
N SER A 20 3.39 -11.96 -15.17
CA SER A 20 3.80 -13.13 -15.93
C SER A 20 5.15 -12.85 -16.57
N CYS A 21 6.12 -13.72 -16.32
CA CYS A 21 7.49 -13.57 -16.78
C CYS A 21 8.02 -14.91 -17.31
N GLN A 22 8.76 -14.86 -18.42
CA GLN A 22 9.52 -16.01 -18.92
C GLN A 22 10.94 -15.92 -18.37
N LEU A 23 11.35 -16.93 -17.62
CA LEU A 23 12.65 -17.05 -16.98
C LEU A 23 13.48 -18.14 -17.66
N ASP A 24 14.72 -17.79 -18.01
CA ASP A 24 15.74 -18.76 -18.40
C ASP A 24 16.60 -19.09 -17.16
N ILE A 25 16.68 -20.37 -16.79
CA ILE A 25 17.46 -20.82 -15.63
C ILE A 25 18.97 -20.66 -15.89
N SER A 26 19.40 -20.72 -17.14
CA SER A 26 20.82 -20.71 -17.50
C SER A 26 21.48 -19.34 -17.39
N ASN A 27 20.70 -18.26 -17.26
CA ASN A 27 21.20 -16.89 -17.28
C ASN A 27 20.51 -15.98 -16.26
N GLU A 28 21.12 -15.85 -15.09
CA GLU A 28 20.61 -15.01 -14.00
C GLU A 28 20.38 -13.54 -14.41
N LYS A 29 21.28 -12.96 -15.22
CA LYS A 29 21.15 -11.57 -15.71
C LYS A 29 19.94 -11.40 -16.64
N GLN A 30 19.70 -12.37 -17.52
CA GLN A 30 18.51 -12.36 -18.38
C GLN A 30 17.24 -12.53 -17.56
N GLY A 31 17.24 -13.39 -16.54
CA GLY A 31 16.10 -13.53 -15.63
C GLY A 31 15.78 -12.25 -14.86
N GLN A 32 16.80 -11.52 -14.36
CA GLN A 32 16.60 -10.22 -13.72
C GLN A 32 16.03 -9.19 -14.70
N SER A 33 16.60 -9.09 -15.90
CA SER A 33 16.08 -8.19 -16.95
C SER A 33 14.64 -8.50 -17.35
N ALA A 34 14.27 -9.79 -17.40
CA ALA A 34 12.91 -10.21 -17.70
C ALA A 34 11.93 -9.79 -16.58
N ILE A 35 12.31 -9.93 -15.31
CA ILE A 35 11.51 -9.48 -14.17
C ILE A 35 11.33 -7.96 -14.20
N THR A 36 12.42 -7.22 -14.39
CA THR A 36 12.39 -5.75 -14.50
C THR A 36 11.46 -5.31 -15.62
N ARG A 37 11.56 -5.90 -16.81
CA ARG A 37 10.66 -5.59 -17.94
C ARG A 37 9.20 -5.87 -17.61
N CYS A 38 8.90 -6.96 -16.91
CA CYS A 38 7.54 -7.27 -16.48
C CYS A 38 6.99 -6.22 -15.50
N PHE A 39 7.80 -5.78 -14.52
CA PHE A 39 7.43 -4.70 -13.60
C PHE A 39 7.34 -3.33 -14.28
N GLU A 40 8.18 -3.03 -15.27
CA GLU A 40 8.04 -1.87 -16.15
C GLU A 40 6.68 -1.88 -16.85
N GLY A 41 6.27 -3.04 -17.40
CA GLY A 41 4.95 -3.21 -18.00
C GLY A 41 3.80 -2.92 -17.01
N LEU A 42 3.90 -3.40 -15.77
CA LEU A 42 2.92 -3.08 -14.72
C LEU A 42 2.87 -1.58 -14.41
N ARG A 43 4.03 -0.92 -14.29
CA ARG A 43 4.10 0.53 -14.07
C ARG A 43 3.52 1.32 -15.23
N SER A 44 3.76 0.88 -16.47
CA SER A 44 3.18 1.49 -17.67
C SER A 44 1.65 1.36 -17.66
N LYS A 45 1.09 0.20 -17.27
CA LYS A 45 -0.36 0.04 -17.10
C LYS A 45 -0.95 1.03 -16.08
N ILE A 46 -0.32 1.16 -14.91
CA ILE A 46 -0.75 2.15 -13.89
C ILE A 46 -0.65 3.59 -14.40
N SER A 47 0.23 3.86 -15.35
CA SER A 47 0.43 5.20 -15.90
C SER A 47 -0.43 5.47 -17.14
N SER A 48 -1.17 4.48 -17.61
CA SER A 48 -2.04 4.60 -18.79
C SER A 48 -3.35 5.28 -18.44
N GLU A 49 -4.01 5.84 -19.45
CA GLU A 49 -5.35 6.42 -19.33
C GLU A 49 -6.43 5.39 -18.98
N SER A 50 -6.14 4.10 -19.15
CA SER A 50 -7.03 2.99 -18.78
C SER A 50 -7.07 2.72 -17.28
N LEU A 51 -6.24 3.34 -16.45
CA LEU A 51 -6.32 3.17 -15.00
C LEU A 51 -7.62 3.80 -14.46
N VAL A 52 -8.35 3.04 -13.64
CA VAL A 52 -9.58 3.50 -12.98
C VAL A 52 -9.53 3.18 -11.49
N PHE A 53 -9.99 4.12 -10.66
CA PHE A 53 -10.25 3.87 -9.24
C PHE A 53 -11.76 3.83 -8.99
N LEU A 54 -12.24 2.75 -8.39
CA LEU A 54 -13.62 2.64 -7.90
C LEU A 54 -13.65 2.98 -6.41
N VAL A 55 -14.45 3.96 -6.02
CA VAL A 55 -14.69 4.26 -4.60
C VAL A 55 -15.54 3.15 -4.00
N CYS A 56 -15.05 2.50 -2.94
CA CYS A 56 -15.80 1.44 -2.28
C CYS A 56 -17.11 1.98 -1.67
N ASN A 57 -18.16 1.15 -1.70
CA ASN A 57 -19.50 1.49 -1.22
C ASN A 57 -20.05 2.76 -1.91
N SER A 58 -19.72 2.94 -3.20
CA SER A 58 -20.13 4.09 -3.99
C SER A 58 -20.15 3.72 -5.48
N PRO A 59 -21.00 4.36 -6.31
CA PRO A 59 -20.95 4.22 -7.76
C PRO A 59 -19.85 5.10 -8.42
N VAL A 60 -19.05 5.83 -7.64
CA VAL A 60 -18.04 6.76 -8.15
C VAL A 60 -16.84 6.02 -8.73
N LEU A 61 -16.57 6.27 -10.02
CA LEU A 61 -15.34 5.87 -10.71
C LEU A 61 -14.52 7.12 -11.02
N LEU A 62 -13.19 7.01 -10.86
CA LEU A 62 -12.23 8.08 -11.11
C LEU A 62 -11.18 7.61 -12.13
N TRP A 63 -10.94 8.39 -13.18
CA TRP A 63 -9.85 8.18 -14.14
C TRP A 63 -8.72 9.18 -13.83
N PRO A 64 -7.76 8.81 -12.98
CA PRO A 64 -6.74 9.75 -12.49
C PRO A 64 -5.84 10.30 -13.59
N ASN A 65 -5.62 9.54 -14.68
CA ASN A 65 -4.69 9.90 -15.75
C ASN A 65 -5.34 10.65 -16.92
N LYS A 66 -6.67 10.83 -16.93
CA LYS A 66 -7.42 11.58 -17.96
C LYS A 66 -7.81 13.00 -17.50
N GLY A 67 -6.96 13.66 -16.69
CA GLY A 67 -7.33 14.94 -16.04
C GLY A 67 -8.46 14.76 -15.02
N LEU A 68 -8.38 13.70 -14.20
CA LEU A 68 -9.38 13.33 -13.21
C LEU A 68 -10.83 13.39 -13.74
N GLN A 69 -11.15 12.55 -14.73
CA GLN A 69 -12.55 12.33 -15.09
C GLN A 69 -13.25 11.51 -14.01
N SER A 70 -14.53 11.78 -13.77
CA SER A 70 -15.37 11.11 -12.77
C SER A 70 -16.71 10.74 -13.39
N THR A 71 -17.36 9.66 -12.90
CA THR A 71 -18.77 9.36 -13.25
C THR A 71 -19.75 10.39 -12.69
N VAL A 72 -19.33 11.19 -11.71
CA VAL A 72 -20.16 12.24 -11.09
C VAL A 72 -19.68 13.60 -11.58
N GLU A 73 -20.55 14.33 -12.28
CA GLU A 73 -20.25 15.65 -12.88
C GLU A 73 -19.80 16.69 -11.84
N HIS A 74 -20.27 16.58 -10.59
CA HIS A 74 -19.92 17.51 -9.51
C HIS A 74 -18.53 17.27 -8.91
N LEU A 75 -17.91 16.12 -9.16
CA LEU A 75 -16.55 15.84 -8.72
C LEU A 75 -15.56 16.32 -9.79
N THR A 76 -15.06 17.54 -9.60
CA THR A 76 -14.09 18.19 -10.48
C THR A 76 -12.67 18.12 -9.90
N GLU A 77 -11.68 18.53 -10.69
CA GLU A 77 -10.26 18.53 -10.29
C GLU A 77 -9.97 19.26 -8.98
N GLU A 78 -10.65 20.40 -8.79
CA GLU A 78 -10.50 21.31 -7.65
C GLU A 78 -11.41 20.97 -6.46
N THR A 79 -12.23 19.92 -6.58
CA THR A 79 -13.12 19.52 -5.49
C THR A 79 -12.29 19.08 -4.27
N PRO A 80 -12.57 19.59 -3.06
CA PRO A 80 -11.90 19.15 -1.84
C PRO A 80 -12.04 17.64 -1.67
N CYS A 81 -10.92 16.94 -1.45
CA CYS A 81 -10.93 15.47 -1.47
C CYS A 81 -11.81 14.85 -0.38
N ARG A 82 -12.09 15.54 0.73
CA ARG A 82 -13.03 15.08 1.76
C ARG A 82 -14.48 14.95 1.26
N ASP A 83 -14.86 15.68 0.21
CA ASP A 83 -16.24 15.70 -0.29
C ASP A 83 -16.61 14.38 -0.96
N ILE A 84 -15.61 13.53 -1.27
CA ILE A 84 -15.83 12.15 -1.74
C ILE A 84 -16.67 11.33 -0.76
N HIS A 85 -16.61 11.62 0.54
CA HIS A 85 -17.41 10.94 1.56
C HIS A 85 -18.91 11.10 1.37
N GLN A 86 -19.37 12.17 0.72
CA GLN A 86 -20.79 12.42 0.47
C GLN A 86 -21.42 11.36 -0.46
N TYR A 87 -20.58 10.65 -1.23
CA TYR A 87 -21.00 9.65 -2.21
C TYR A 87 -20.83 8.21 -1.71
N ILE A 88 -20.34 8.01 -0.49
CA ILE A 88 -20.12 6.69 0.09
C ILE A 88 -21.37 6.32 0.91
N THR A 89 -22.03 5.23 0.54
CA THR A 89 -23.15 4.69 1.31
C THR A 89 -22.63 4.09 2.61
N VAL A 90 -23.15 4.56 3.74
CA VAL A 90 -22.92 3.93 5.04
C VAL A 90 -23.82 2.69 5.10
N GLU A 91 -23.24 1.49 5.07
CA GLU A 91 -23.98 0.30 5.50
C GLU A 91 -24.21 0.42 7.01
N ASP A 92 -25.40 0.89 7.39
CA ASP A 92 -25.84 0.94 8.79
C ASP A 92 -26.10 -0.49 9.27
N GLY A 93 -25.08 -1.09 9.87
CA GLY A 93 -25.19 -2.31 10.65
C GLY A 93 -26.03 -2.08 11.90
N GLY A 94 -27.36 -2.03 11.73
CA GLY A 94 -28.35 -2.31 12.76
C GLY A 94 -28.37 -1.42 14.01
N SER A 95 -29.20 -0.38 13.95
CA SER A 95 -30.05 0.12 15.06
C SER A 95 -29.37 0.66 16.34
N LYS A 96 -29.35 2.00 16.50
CA LYS A 96 -30.12 2.81 17.50
C LYS A 96 -29.35 4.02 18.05
N LYS A 97 -30.03 5.17 17.90
CA LYS A 97 -29.98 6.43 18.67
C LYS A 97 -28.68 7.24 18.62
N ALA A 98 -28.78 8.30 17.80
CA ALA A 98 -27.96 9.50 17.88
C ALA A 98 -27.87 10.02 19.31
N SER A 99 -26.72 9.79 19.94
CA SER A 99 -26.26 10.54 21.09
C SER A 99 -25.09 11.37 20.61
N LYS A 100 -25.21 12.69 20.72
CA LYS A 100 -24.16 13.68 20.42
C LYS A 100 -22.97 13.46 21.36
N LYS A 101 -22.15 12.45 21.11
CA LYS A 101 -20.88 12.20 21.81
C LYS A 101 -19.78 12.70 20.88
N LYS A 102 -18.92 13.59 21.38
CA LYS A 102 -17.72 14.02 20.68
C LYS A 102 -16.78 12.81 20.59
N GLU A 103 -17.01 11.95 19.60
CA GLU A 103 -16.06 10.91 19.24
C GLU A 103 -14.76 11.59 18.84
N ARG A 104 -13.64 11.15 19.42
CA ARG A 104 -12.35 11.33 18.77
C ARG A 104 -12.49 10.64 17.42
N LYS A 105 -12.48 11.42 16.34
CA LYS A 105 -12.61 10.89 14.99
C LYS A 105 -11.31 10.16 14.67
N ASP A 106 -11.40 8.84 14.55
CA ASP A 106 -10.37 8.07 13.89
C ASP A 106 -10.17 8.62 12.46
N ALA A 107 -8.96 8.47 11.93
CA ALA A 107 -8.64 8.93 10.58
C ALA A 107 -9.66 8.39 9.58
N SER A 108 -10.28 9.28 8.81
CA SER A 108 -11.31 8.89 7.84
C SER A 108 -10.65 8.15 6.68
N VAL A 109 -10.98 6.87 6.49
CA VAL A 109 -10.40 6.03 5.44
C VAL A 109 -11.33 5.97 4.22
N VAL A 110 -10.81 6.37 3.05
CA VAL A 110 -11.48 6.22 1.75
C VAL A 110 -10.85 5.03 1.04
N ASN A 111 -11.59 3.92 0.98
CA ASN A 111 -11.16 2.73 0.26
C ASN A 111 -11.45 2.86 -1.24
N LEU A 112 -10.45 2.53 -2.05
CA LEU A 112 -10.50 2.54 -3.50
C LEU A 112 -10.10 1.15 -4.03
N LYS A 113 -10.79 0.67 -5.06
CA LYS A 113 -10.36 -0.50 -5.84
C LYS A 113 -9.63 -0.05 -7.10
N LEU A 114 -8.46 -0.64 -7.35
CA LEU A 114 -7.75 -0.48 -8.61
C LEU A 114 -8.42 -1.36 -9.68
N LEU A 115 -8.81 -0.73 -10.77
CA LEU A 115 -9.40 -1.35 -11.95
C LEU A 115 -8.67 -0.86 -13.21
N MET A 116 -8.84 -1.60 -14.31
CA MET A 116 -8.36 -1.22 -15.63
C MET A 116 -9.55 -1.21 -16.59
N GLU A 117 -9.73 -0.11 -17.31
CA GLU A 117 -10.69 0.00 -18.40
C GLU A 117 -10.29 -0.96 -19.53
N VAL A 118 -11.19 -1.84 -19.94
CA VAL A 118 -10.98 -2.74 -21.07
C VAL A 118 -11.63 -2.09 -22.29
N THR A 119 -10.88 -1.23 -22.98
CA THR A 119 -11.38 -0.45 -24.13
C THR A 119 -11.02 -1.05 -25.49
N GLU A 120 -10.29 -2.17 -25.54
CA GLU A 120 -9.83 -2.72 -26.81
C GLU A 120 -10.90 -3.64 -27.42
N ALA A 121 -11.38 -3.27 -28.61
CA ALA A 121 -11.77 -4.27 -29.59
C ALA A 121 -10.50 -5.06 -29.90
N GLY A 122 -10.44 -6.32 -29.44
CA GLY A 122 -9.23 -7.13 -29.56
C GLY A 122 -8.65 -7.03 -30.96
N ASP A 123 -7.35 -6.74 -31.05
CA ASP A 123 -6.63 -6.71 -32.32
C ASP A 123 -7.07 -7.93 -33.11
N GLY A 124 -7.67 -7.72 -34.30
CA GLY A 124 -8.19 -8.77 -35.18
C GLY A 124 -7.11 -9.72 -35.72
N SER A 125 -5.94 -9.74 -35.09
CA SER A 125 -4.87 -10.68 -35.31
C SER A 125 -5.32 -12.07 -34.83
N ALA A 126 -5.38 -13.01 -35.77
CA ALA A 126 -5.67 -14.39 -35.45
C ALA A 126 -4.64 -14.91 -34.43
N PRO A 127 -5.06 -15.67 -33.40
CA PRO A 127 -4.14 -16.23 -32.42
C PRO A 127 -3.10 -17.09 -33.15
N SER A 128 -1.83 -16.75 -33.00
CA SER A 128 -0.72 -17.51 -33.56
C SER A 128 -0.08 -18.37 -32.47
N LEU A 129 0.11 -19.65 -32.78
CA LEU A 129 0.79 -20.60 -31.90
C LEU A 129 2.27 -20.69 -32.33
N CYS A 130 3.17 -20.16 -31.50
CA CYS A 130 4.61 -20.31 -31.70
C CYS A 130 5.15 -21.39 -30.76
N VAL A 131 5.75 -22.44 -31.34
CA VAL A 131 6.44 -23.49 -30.57
C VAL A 131 7.87 -23.03 -30.31
N LEU A 132 8.19 -22.75 -29.05
CA LEU A 132 9.56 -22.45 -28.61
C LEU A 132 10.25 -23.77 -28.24
N THR A 133 11.36 -24.08 -28.90
CA THR A 133 12.14 -25.32 -28.68
C THR A 133 13.08 -25.26 -27.47
N ARG A 134 13.24 -24.08 -26.85
CA ARG A 134 14.05 -23.90 -25.63
C ARG A 134 13.21 -24.13 -24.38
N ARG A 135 13.76 -24.84 -23.39
CA ARG A 135 13.13 -24.99 -22.07
C ARG A 135 13.10 -23.63 -21.36
N GLN A 136 11.92 -23.07 -21.20
CA GLN A 136 11.68 -21.83 -20.45
C GLN A 136 10.76 -22.10 -19.28
N HIS A 137 10.97 -21.39 -18.17
CA HIS A 137 10.07 -21.41 -17.03
C HIS A 137 9.17 -20.19 -17.09
N CYS A 138 7.86 -20.39 -17.08
CA CYS A 138 6.91 -19.30 -16.94
C CYS A 138 6.58 -19.12 -15.46
N ALA A 139 7.02 -18.00 -14.88
CA ALA A 139 6.63 -17.60 -13.53
C ALA A 139 5.41 -16.69 -13.63
N ARG A 140 4.30 -17.11 -13.02
CA ARG A 140 3.10 -16.30 -12.87
C ARG A 140 2.86 -16.07 -11.39
N MET A 141 2.63 -14.83 -11.00
CA MET A 141 2.25 -14.50 -9.63
C MET A 141 1.23 -13.38 -9.62
N PRO A 142 0.23 -13.42 -8.73
CA PRO A 142 -0.57 -12.25 -8.45
C PRO A 142 0.27 -11.22 -7.69
N VAL A 143 0.26 -9.96 -8.15
CA VAL A 143 0.84 -8.83 -7.42
C VAL A 143 -0.28 -8.06 -6.75
N SER A 144 -0.44 -8.27 -5.44
CA SER A 144 -1.40 -7.56 -4.61
C SER A 144 -0.87 -6.17 -4.27
N VAL A 145 -1.50 -5.13 -4.83
CA VAL A 145 -1.22 -3.74 -4.48
C VAL A 145 -2.13 -3.29 -3.35
N ASP A 146 -1.53 -2.63 -2.36
CA ASP A 146 -2.21 -2.01 -1.23
C ASP A 146 -1.46 -0.72 -0.91
N CYS A 147 -1.98 0.40 -1.40
CA CYS A 147 -1.27 1.67 -1.44
C CYS A 147 -2.04 2.70 -0.63
N VAL A 148 -1.34 3.42 0.24
CA VAL A 148 -1.92 4.47 1.08
C VAL A 148 -1.36 5.84 0.77
N LEU A 149 -2.22 6.85 0.87
CA LEU A 149 -1.86 8.26 0.82
C LEU A 149 -2.68 9.02 1.88
N SER A 150 -2.00 9.67 2.83
CA SER A 150 -2.61 10.67 3.68
C SER A 150 -2.67 12.00 2.94
N ALA A 151 -3.82 12.66 2.96
CA ALA A 151 -4.02 13.99 2.39
C ALA A 151 -4.76 14.89 3.37
N ASN A 152 -4.60 16.20 3.23
CA ASN A 152 -5.48 17.13 3.90
C ASN A 152 -6.84 17.12 3.18
N GLY A 153 -7.94 17.08 3.92
CA GLY A 153 -9.30 17.03 3.38
C GLY A 153 -9.68 18.22 2.50
N PHE A 154 -8.95 19.33 2.59
CA PHE A 154 -9.09 20.51 1.74
C PHE A 154 -8.23 20.45 0.47
N ASP A 155 -7.33 19.47 0.34
CA ASP A 155 -6.51 19.32 -0.86
C ASP A 155 -7.40 18.99 -2.08
N PRO A 156 -7.08 19.52 -3.26
CA PRO A 156 -7.78 19.17 -4.50
C PRO A 156 -7.73 17.67 -4.77
N LEU A 157 -8.86 17.08 -5.16
CA LEU A 157 -8.98 15.66 -5.47
C LEU A 157 -7.99 15.21 -6.56
N GLN A 158 -7.68 16.09 -7.53
CA GLN A 158 -6.69 15.81 -8.57
C GLN A 158 -5.29 15.60 -7.99
N THR A 159 -4.91 16.40 -6.97
CA THR A 159 -3.62 16.26 -6.29
C THR A 159 -3.53 14.92 -5.56
N VAL A 160 -4.61 14.51 -4.89
CA VAL A 160 -4.71 13.19 -4.24
C VAL A 160 -4.58 12.07 -5.26
N CYS A 161 -5.33 12.12 -6.36
CA CYS A 161 -5.29 11.11 -7.42
C CYS A 161 -3.90 10.99 -8.06
N ARG A 162 -3.24 12.12 -8.36
CA ARG A 162 -1.85 12.13 -8.84
C ARG A 162 -0.89 11.53 -7.81
N GLY A 163 -1.09 11.86 -6.53
CA GLY A 163 -0.35 11.29 -5.42
C GLY A 163 -0.48 9.77 -5.32
N LEU A 164 -1.70 9.24 -5.49
CA LEU A 164 -2.00 7.81 -5.49
C LEU A 164 -1.33 7.07 -6.65
N VAL A 165 -1.39 7.61 -7.88
CA VAL A 165 -0.68 7.04 -9.03
C VAL A 165 0.83 7.02 -8.77
N GLY A 166 1.39 8.11 -8.23
CA GLY A 166 2.81 8.17 -7.85
C GLY A 166 3.18 7.20 -6.74
N ALA A 167 2.30 6.97 -5.76
CA ALA A 167 2.50 6.02 -4.67
C ALA A 167 2.42 4.57 -5.15
N LEU A 168 1.48 4.23 -6.04
CA LEU A 168 1.39 2.92 -6.70
C LEU A 168 2.65 2.60 -7.53
N ARG A 169 3.14 3.57 -8.31
CA ARG A 169 4.39 3.40 -9.07
C ARG A 169 5.59 3.12 -8.17
N ARG A 170 5.71 3.83 -7.05
CA ARG A 170 6.77 3.61 -6.05
C ARG A 170 6.63 2.24 -5.39
N GLN A 171 5.43 1.86 -5.00
CA GLN A 171 5.17 0.52 -4.46
C GLN A 171 5.60 -0.57 -5.44
N LEU A 172 5.30 -0.44 -6.74
CA LEU A 172 5.75 -1.42 -7.74
C LEU A 172 7.28 -1.47 -7.88
N LEU A 173 8.01 -0.36 -7.68
CA LEU A 173 9.48 -0.35 -7.62
C LEU A 173 9.97 -1.13 -6.39
N ASP A 174 9.37 -0.88 -5.22
CA ASP A 174 9.72 -1.59 -3.98
C ASP A 174 9.41 -3.09 -4.07
N MET A 175 8.32 -3.45 -4.75
CA MET A 175 7.93 -4.82 -5.05
C MET A 175 8.90 -5.51 -6.00
N GLU A 176 9.35 -4.82 -7.05
CA GLU A 176 10.39 -5.32 -7.96
C GLU A 176 11.67 -5.63 -7.19
N ASP A 177 12.15 -4.69 -6.38
CA ASP A 177 13.35 -4.84 -5.55
C ASP A 177 13.19 -5.99 -4.53
N ALA A 178 12.01 -6.13 -3.92
CA ALA A 178 11.73 -7.26 -3.03
C ALA A 178 11.78 -8.62 -3.76
N VAL A 179 11.20 -8.72 -4.96
CA VAL A 179 11.22 -9.95 -5.78
C VAL A 179 12.64 -10.29 -6.21
N LEU A 180 13.40 -9.31 -6.72
CA LEU A 180 14.77 -9.52 -7.20
C LEU A 180 15.70 -9.97 -6.07
N ARG A 181 15.59 -9.37 -4.88
CA ARG A 181 16.42 -9.72 -3.71
C ARG A 181 16.16 -11.12 -3.16
N HIS A 182 14.93 -11.61 -3.24
CA HIS A 182 14.53 -12.89 -2.64
C HIS A 182 14.36 -14.02 -3.65
N ARG A 183 14.71 -13.78 -4.91
CA ARG A 183 14.68 -14.78 -5.98
C ARG A 183 15.65 -15.92 -5.71
N LYS A 184 15.21 -17.15 -5.98
CA LYS A 184 16.07 -18.35 -5.97
C LYS A 184 15.87 -19.13 -7.26
N GLY A 185 16.78 -19.00 -8.22
CA GLY A 185 16.65 -19.60 -9.55
C GLY A 185 15.39 -19.10 -10.27
N SER A 186 14.46 -20.00 -10.61
CA SER A 186 13.17 -19.64 -11.22
C SER A 186 12.05 -19.39 -10.21
N SER A 187 12.30 -19.57 -8.91
CA SER A 187 11.31 -19.34 -7.85
C SER A 187 11.25 -17.87 -7.47
N LEU A 188 10.06 -17.30 -7.56
CA LEU A 188 9.76 -15.92 -7.16
C LEU A 188 8.82 -15.92 -5.95
N LEU A 189 9.09 -15.05 -4.98
CA LEU A 189 8.21 -14.85 -3.83
C LEU A 189 7.30 -13.64 -4.09
N ALA A 190 6.00 -13.80 -3.80
CA ALA A 190 5.05 -12.72 -3.96
C ALA A 190 5.37 -11.58 -2.97
N PRO A 191 5.51 -10.33 -3.43
CA PRO A 191 5.73 -9.20 -2.55
C PRO A 191 4.42 -8.76 -1.89
N GLN A 192 4.48 -8.35 -0.62
CA GLN A 192 3.33 -7.92 0.19
C GLN A 192 3.63 -6.59 0.87
N ALA A 193 2.73 -5.62 0.71
CA ALA A 193 2.84 -4.31 1.33
C ALA A 193 2.25 -4.30 2.74
N PHE A 194 2.92 -3.61 3.65
CA PHE A 194 2.50 -3.38 5.04
C PHE A 194 2.67 -1.90 5.36
N HIS A 195 1.68 -1.33 6.05
CA HIS A 195 1.66 0.09 6.39
C HIS A 195 2.02 0.27 7.86
N PHE A 196 2.89 1.22 8.19
CA PHE A 196 3.41 1.42 9.54
C PHE A 196 3.15 2.85 10.00
N PRO A 197 2.57 3.05 11.20
CA PRO A 197 2.50 4.35 11.80
C PRO A 197 3.87 4.69 12.41
N LEU A 198 4.41 5.85 12.07
CA LEU A 198 5.61 6.37 12.73
C LEU A 198 5.24 7.25 13.94
N PRO A 199 6.19 7.45 14.88
CA PRO A 199 6.02 8.42 15.96
C PRO A 199 5.77 9.86 15.48
N THR A 200 6.23 10.19 14.26
CA THR A 200 5.93 11.48 13.63
C THR A 200 4.48 11.50 13.14
N PRO A 201 3.70 12.56 13.46
CA PRO A 201 2.31 12.65 13.06
C PRO A 201 2.12 12.68 11.53
N GLY A 202 0.96 12.20 11.09
CA GLY A 202 0.40 12.48 9.76
C GLY A 202 0.55 11.42 8.67
N ASN A 203 1.58 10.57 8.68
CA ASN A 203 1.85 9.68 7.53
C ASN A 203 2.09 8.22 7.90
N LEU A 204 1.47 7.33 7.13
CA LEU A 204 1.78 5.91 7.11
C LEU A 204 2.96 5.64 6.16
N ILE A 205 3.82 4.71 6.56
CA ILE A 205 4.93 4.26 5.73
C ILE A 205 4.65 2.87 5.20
N THR A 206 4.81 2.69 3.91
CA THR A 206 4.68 1.37 3.28
C THR A 206 6.03 0.67 3.22
N VAL A 207 6.08 -0.58 3.68
CA VAL A 207 7.23 -1.48 3.53
C VAL A 207 6.76 -2.74 2.82
N VAL A 208 7.56 -3.22 1.86
CA VAL A 208 7.26 -4.44 1.11
C VAL A 208 8.08 -5.60 1.64
N TYR A 209 7.40 -6.67 2.07
CA TYR A 209 8.01 -7.92 2.50
C TYR A 209 7.68 -9.05 1.51
N PRO A 210 8.61 -9.98 1.26
CA PRO A 210 8.28 -11.22 0.56
C PRO A 210 7.34 -12.09 1.41
N ALA A 211 6.35 -12.68 0.75
CA ALA A 211 5.43 -13.64 1.35
C ALA A 211 6.19 -14.91 1.78
N GLY A 212 5.80 -15.49 2.91
CA GLY A 212 6.34 -16.76 3.41
C GLY A 212 7.72 -16.69 4.06
N VAL A 213 8.40 -15.54 4.06
CA VAL A 213 9.70 -15.37 4.73
C VAL A 213 9.49 -15.00 6.19
N ALA A 214 10.03 -15.82 7.11
CA ALA A 214 9.93 -15.57 8.54
C ALA A 214 10.64 -14.27 8.94
N GLU A 215 10.18 -13.63 10.02
CA GLU A 215 10.74 -12.35 10.47
C GLU A 215 12.22 -12.46 10.89
N SER A 216 12.62 -13.59 11.48
CA SER A 216 14.03 -13.90 11.78
C SER A 216 14.90 -13.88 10.53
N GLN A 217 14.36 -14.32 9.39
CA GLN A 217 15.08 -14.32 8.12
C GLN A 217 15.16 -12.92 7.51
N LEU A 218 14.10 -12.10 7.63
CA LEU A 218 14.11 -10.70 7.21
C LEU A 218 15.14 -9.86 7.97
N LEU A 219 15.34 -10.19 9.25
CA LEU A 219 16.41 -9.61 10.06
C LEU A 219 17.78 -10.02 9.50
N SER A 220 17.99 -11.31 9.18
CA SER A 220 19.28 -11.80 8.68
C SER A 220 19.63 -11.51 7.21
N LEU A 221 18.64 -11.23 6.33
CA LEU A 221 18.79 -11.18 4.86
C LEU A 221 19.26 -9.83 4.31
N SER A 222 20.13 -9.13 5.02
CA SER A 222 20.60 -7.80 4.65
C SER A 222 22.10 -7.74 4.49
N VAL A 223 22.61 -8.42 3.46
CA VAL A 223 23.90 -8.05 2.84
C VAL A 223 23.82 -8.36 1.34
N CYS A 224 24.48 -7.51 0.54
CA CYS A 224 24.73 -7.61 -0.90
C CYS A 224 23.67 -7.09 -1.89
N SER A 225 23.54 -5.75 -1.94
CA SER A 225 23.89 -4.97 -3.15
C SER A 225 23.72 -3.46 -2.90
N LEU A 226 24.45 -2.91 -1.93
CA LEU A 226 24.98 -1.56 -2.07
C LEU A 226 26.49 -1.71 -2.16
N GLN A 227 26.99 -1.95 -3.37
CA GLN A 227 28.41 -1.89 -3.66
C GLN A 227 28.79 -0.41 -3.81
N LEU A 228 28.62 0.35 -2.73
CA LEU A 228 29.07 1.73 -2.50
C LEU A 228 28.60 2.21 -1.11
N TRP A 229 28.89 1.46 -0.04
CA TRP A 229 29.23 2.10 1.23
C TRP A 229 30.00 1.17 2.15
N CYS A 230 31.26 1.55 2.36
CA CYS A 230 32.16 1.21 3.45
C CYS A 230 32.58 -0.25 3.65
N SER A 231 33.89 -0.44 3.45
CA SER A 231 34.75 -1.47 4.01
C SER A 231 34.53 -1.70 5.51
N SER A 232 34.85 -2.94 5.93
CA SER A 232 34.92 -3.47 7.30
C SER A 232 33.59 -3.84 7.99
N GLU A 233 33.42 -5.16 8.18
CA GLU A 233 32.57 -5.87 9.14
C GLU A 233 31.36 -5.12 9.69
N PHE A 234 30.22 -5.16 8.99
CA PHE A 234 28.95 -4.80 9.62
C PHE A 234 27.79 -5.55 8.97
N SER A 235 27.33 -6.61 9.66
CA SER A 235 26.09 -7.30 9.36
C SER A 235 24.93 -6.40 9.80
N VAL A 236 24.39 -5.58 8.89
CA VAL A 236 23.34 -4.60 9.22
C VAL A 236 21.99 -5.12 8.77
N PHE A 237 21.20 -5.56 9.73
CA PHE A 237 19.83 -6.05 9.63
C PHE A 237 18.91 -5.12 8.82
N PHE A 238 18.07 -5.63 7.91
CA PHE A 238 17.13 -4.84 7.08
C PHE A 238 16.27 -3.86 7.90
N THR A 239 15.92 -4.25 9.13
CA THR A 239 15.17 -3.42 10.09
C THR A 239 16.00 -2.25 10.61
N GLN A 240 17.31 -2.41 10.85
CA GLN A 240 18.20 -1.31 11.24
C GLN A 240 18.34 -0.26 10.13
N VAL A 241 18.34 -0.69 8.85
CA VAL A 241 18.34 0.23 7.71
C VAL A 241 17.10 1.12 7.73
N LEU A 242 15.92 0.55 7.99
CA LEU A 242 14.67 1.33 8.09
C LEU A 242 14.66 2.26 9.31
N HIS A 243 15.16 1.81 10.48
CA HIS A 243 15.30 2.68 11.64
C HIS A 243 16.21 3.87 11.35
N ARG A 244 17.37 3.63 10.72
CA ARG A 244 18.29 4.71 10.32
C ARG A 244 17.64 5.65 9.29
N LYS A 245 16.96 5.09 8.28
CA LYS A 245 16.26 5.86 7.22
C LYS A 245 15.23 6.82 7.81
N TYR A 246 14.53 6.43 8.87
CA TYR A 246 13.47 7.23 9.48
C TYR A 246 13.85 7.85 10.84
N GLY A 247 15.14 7.81 11.22
CA GLY A 247 15.62 8.39 12.48
C GLY A 247 14.98 7.77 13.73
N LEU A 248 14.56 6.51 13.67
CA LEU A 248 13.88 5.84 14.78
C LEU A 248 14.89 5.27 15.79
N PRO A 249 14.55 5.33 17.09
CA PRO A 249 15.38 4.70 18.12
C PRO A 249 15.42 3.18 17.93
N SER A 250 16.51 2.56 18.40
CA SER A 250 16.73 1.10 18.31
C SER A 250 16.25 0.36 19.57
N ASP A 251 15.45 1.02 20.41
CA ASP A 251 14.95 0.55 21.70
C ASP A 251 13.78 -0.43 21.57
N ARG A 252 12.97 -0.30 20.51
CA ARG A 252 11.82 -1.18 20.24
C ARG A 252 11.68 -1.49 18.75
N PRO A 253 11.05 -2.61 18.38
CA PRO A 253 10.86 -2.93 16.97
C PRO A 253 9.70 -2.11 16.39
N TYR A 254 9.92 -1.42 15.26
CA TYR A 254 8.87 -0.63 14.58
C TYR A 254 8.26 -1.36 13.38
N PHE A 255 9.06 -2.10 12.61
CA PHE A 255 8.68 -2.64 11.31
C PHE A 255 8.38 -4.15 11.32
N ARG A 256 7.91 -4.71 12.43
CA ARG A 256 7.43 -6.12 12.42
C ARG A 256 6.13 -6.20 11.68
N ARG A 257 5.83 -7.29 10.97
CA ARG A 257 4.49 -7.44 10.34
C ARG A 257 3.33 -7.25 11.33
N ALA A 258 3.51 -7.69 12.58
CA ALA A 258 2.53 -7.51 13.66
C ALA A 258 2.33 -6.05 14.11
N ASN A 259 3.28 -5.17 13.80
CA ASN A 259 3.21 -3.74 14.13
C ASN A 259 2.61 -2.91 12.98
N ALA A 260 2.15 -3.57 11.92
CA ALA A 260 1.46 -2.88 10.83
C ALA A 260 0.20 -2.19 11.37
N PHE A 261 -0.08 -1.02 10.80
CA PHE A 261 -1.27 -0.25 11.07
C PHE A 261 -2.51 -1.07 10.76
N HIS A 262 -3.38 -1.15 11.75
CA HIS A 262 -4.70 -1.75 11.59
C HIS A 262 -5.67 -0.64 11.20
N PHE A 263 -6.29 -0.76 10.03
CA PHE A 263 -7.23 0.23 9.57
C PHE A 263 -8.55 0.12 10.34
N PRO A 264 -9.18 1.24 10.77
CA PRO A 264 -10.40 1.22 11.59
C PRO A 264 -11.59 0.50 10.95
N ASP A 265 -11.62 0.42 9.62
CA ASP A 265 -12.67 -0.24 8.83
C ASP A 265 -12.45 -1.76 8.68
N GLU A 266 -11.35 -2.31 9.18
CA GLU A 266 -11.05 -3.73 9.13
C GLU A 266 -11.38 -4.39 10.48
N PRO A 267 -12.20 -5.47 10.52
CA PRO A 267 -12.40 -6.20 11.75
C PRO A 267 -11.18 -7.06 12.09
N TYR A 268 -10.86 -7.16 13.39
CA TYR A 268 -9.92 -8.18 13.87
C TYR A 268 -10.54 -9.58 13.70
N ARG A 269 -9.83 -10.46 13.00
CA ARG A 269 -10.31 -11.83 12.68
C ARG A 269 -10.54 -12.71 13.91
N ASP A 270 -9.87 -12.39 15.02
CA ASP A 270 -9.94 -13.14 16.27
C ASP A 270 -11.09 -12.68 17.19
N GLY A 271 -11.79 -11.60 16.82
CA GLY A 271 -12.92 -11.04 17.56
C GLY A 271 -12.54 -10.28 18.84
N TYR A 272 -11.25 -10.11 19.16
CA TYR A 272 -10.83 -9.41 20.38
C TYR A 272 -10.76 -7.90 20.17
N LEU A 273 -11.31 -7.14 21.12
CA LEU A 273 -11.17 -5.68 21.16
C LEU A 273 -9.71 -5.31 21.47
N ARG A 274 -9.19 -4.33 20.73
CA ARG A 274 -7.85 -3.75 20.96
C ARG A 274 -7.99 -2.35 21.55
N ASN A 275 -7.09 -2.03 22.48
CA ASN A 275 -6.96 -0.70 23.10
C ASN A 275 -8.30 -0.09 23.58
N PRO A 276 -9.12 -0.81 24.38
CA PRO A 276 -10.41 -0.28 24.84
C PRO A 276 -10.27 1.02 25.66
N HIS A 277 -9.12 1.19 26.32
CA HIS A 277 -8.77 2.39 27.08
C HIS A 277 -8.69 3.66 26.20
N ALA A 278 -8.40 3.53 24.91
CA ALA A 278 -8.26 4.67 23.99
C ALA A 278 -9.58 5.42 23.74
N HIS A 279 -10.72 4.74 23.92
CA HIS A 279 -12.06 5.30 23.74
C HIS A 279 -12.73 5.71 25.06
N LEU A 280 -11.99 5.65 26.18
CA LEU A 280 -12.47 6.14 27.48
C LEU A 280 -12.29 7.66 27.56
N THR A 281 -13.23 8.32 28.21
CA THR A 281 -13.09 9.74 28.54
C THR A 281 -11.99 9.88 29.59
N PRO A 282 -10.99 10.77 29.39
CA PRO A 282 -9.97 11.02 30.40
C PRO A 282 -10.63 11.44 31.73
N PRO A 283 -10.11 10.99 32.89
CA PRO A 283 -10.66 11.36 34.17
C PRO A 283 -10.56 12.89 34.38
N SER A 284 -11.62 13.49 34.93
CA SER A 284 -11.67 14.92 35.25
C SER A 284 -10.86 15.20 36.52
N MET A 285 -9.54 15.26 36.39
CA MET A 285 -8.64 15.71 37.45
C MET A 285 -7.85 16.92 36.94
N GLU A 286 -8.19 18.11 37.44
CA GLU A 286 -7.39 19.32 37.21
C GLU A 286 -5.96 19.10 37.75
N ASP A 287 -4.95 19.54 36.99
CA ASP A 287 -3.50 19.48 37.30
C ASP A 287 -2.83 18.10 37.43
N SER A 288 -3.45 17.02 36.97
CA SER A 288 -2.82 15.69 36.97
C SER A 288 -2.06 15.38 35.67
N LYS A 289 -0.83 14.84 35.77
CA LYS A 289 -0.12 14.23 34.64
C LYS A 289 -0.64 12.81 34.45
N VAL A 290 -1.36 12.58 33.34
CA VAL A 290 -1.82 11.23 32.96
C VAL A 290 -0.69 10.53 32.21
N GLY A 291 -0.13 9.47 32.79
CA GLY A 291 0.74 8.54 32.10
C GLY A 291 -0.07 7.30 31.70
N THR A 292 -0.15 7.00 30.40
CA THR A 292 -0.68 5.73 29.92
C THR A 292 0.48 4.76 29.68
N TRP A 293 0.30 3.51 30.08
CA TRP A 293 1.23 2.43 29.74
C TRP A 293 0.84 1.91 28.34
N ASP A 294 1.37 2.54 27.30
CA ASP A 294 1.21 2.05 25.94
C ASP A 294 2.14 0.84 25.76
N SER A 295 1.54 -0.36 25.64
CA SER A 295 2.26 -1.64 25.45
C SER A 295 2.74 -1.82 24.01
#